data_AF-A0A971Y819-F1
#
_entry.id   AF-A0A971Y819-F1
#
_cell.length_a   1.000
_cell.length_b   1.000
_cell.length_c   1.000
_cell.angle_alpha   90.00
_cell.angle_beta   90.00
_cell.angle_gamma   90.00
#
_symmetry.space_group_name_H-M   'P 1'
#
loop_
_entity.id
_entity.type
_entity.pdbx_description
1 polymer ?
#
loop_
_entity_poly.entity_id
_entity_poly.type
_entity_poly.pdbx_seq_one_letter_code
_entity_poly.pdbx_strand_id
1 'polypeptide(L)' 'MQLELGNIFIKDVQFAATTHVKDGVLYVNKEELEALIREDEHII' A
#
# COMPACT_ATOMS: atom_id res chain seq x y z
N MET A 1 10.17 -2.97 -18.65
CA MET A 1 8.94 -2.21 -18.30
C MET A 1 9.38 -1.12 -17.34
N GLN A 2 9.20 0.15 -17.70
CA GLN A 2 9.62 1.29 -16.87
C GLN A 2 8.41 1.70 -16.04
N LEU A 3 8.44 1.36 -14.75
CA LEU A 3 7.45 1.80 -13.77
C LEU A 3 7.90 3.17 -13.28
N GLU A 4 7.23 4.24 -13.73
CA GLU A 4 7.47 5.57 -13.16
C GLU A 4 6.55 5.75 -11.96
N LEU A 5 7.11 5.94 -10.76
CA LEU A 5 6.36 6.47 -9.63
C LEU A 5 6.01 7.93 -9.94
N GLY A 6 4.90 8.13 -10.64
CA GLY A 6 4.26 9.43 -10.73
C GLY A 6 3.59 9.77 -9.40
N ASN A 7 3.53 11.06 -9.04
CA ASN A 7 2.73 11.52 -7.91
C ASN A 7 1.24 11.33 -8.25
N ILE A 8 0.65 10.24 -7.79
CA ILE A 8 -0.79 9.97 -7.90
C ILE A 8 -1.51 10.61 -6.72
N PHE A 9 -2.53 11.42 -7.02
CA PHE A 9 -3.37 12.04 -5.99
C PHE A 9 -4.34 10.99 -5.43
N ILE A 10 -4.00 10.44 -4.27
CA ILE A 10 -4.85 9.49 -3.55
C ILE A 10 -5.86 10.28 -2.72
N LYS A 11 -7.14 10.11 -3.03
CA LYS A 11 -8.25 10.77 -2.33
C LYS A 11 -8.56 10.11 -0.99
N ASP A 12 -8.31 8.80 -0.89
CA ASP A 12 -8.63 7.99 0.28
C ASP A 12 -7.76 6.73 0.34
N VAL A 13 -7.60 6.15 1.53
CA VAL A 13 -6.83 4.92 1.76
C VAL A 13 -7.68 3.92 2.53
N GLN A 14 -7.81 2.70 2.02
CA GLN A 14 -8.67 1.66 2.60
C GLN A 14 -7.96 0.31 2.70
N PHE A 15 -8.41 -0.54 3.61
CA PHE A 15 -7.89 -1.91 3.72
C PHE A 15 -8.68 -2.85 2.82
N ALA A 16 -7.98 -3.71 2.07
CA ALA A 16 -8.59 -4.74 1.23
C ALA A 16 -7.78 -6.04 1.26
N ALA A 17 -8.26 -7.07 0.56
CA ALA A 17 -7.55 -8.34 0.42
C ALA A 17 -6.32 -8.26 -0.51
N THR A 18 -6.15 -7.19 -1.30
CA THR A 18 -5.00 -7.02 -2.20
C THR A 18 -4.64 -5.54 -2.34
N THR A 19 -3.35 -5.25 -2.46
CA THR A 19 -2.87 -3.87 -2.66
C THR A 19 -3.11 -3.43 -4.10
N HIS A 20 -3.96 -2.42 -4.29
CA HIS A 20 -4.28 -1.88 -5.62
C HIS A 20 -4.83 -0.46 -5.52
N VAL A 21 -4.72 0.30 -6.62
CA VAL A 21 -5.32 1.63 -6.73
C VAL A 21 -6.58 1.52 -7.59
N LYS A 22 -7.71 1.98 -7.06
CA LYS A 22 -8.98 1.98 -7.80
C LYS A 22 -9.78 3.24 -7.48
N ASP A 23 -10.26 3.92 -8.52
CA ASP A 23 -11.08 5.14 -8.43
C ASP A 23 -10.46 6.29 -7.58
N GLY A 24 -9.12 6.33 -7.51
CA GLY A 24 -8.39 7.30 -6.70
C GLY A 24 -8.29 6.94 -5.21
N VAL A 25 -8.71 5.73 -4.83
CA VAL A 25 -8.53 5.15 -3.49
C VAL A 25 -7.40 4.13 -3.55
N LEU A 26 -6.45 4.23 -2.61
CA LEU A 26 -5.41 3.24 -2.42
C LEU A 26 -5.93 2.16 -1.48
N TYR A 27 -6.10 0.95 -1.99
CA TYR A 27 -6.41 -0.21 -1.20
C TYR A 27 -5.11 -0.89 -0.80
N VAL A 28 -4.92 -1.15 0.49
CA VAL A 28 -3.74 -1.82 1.05
C VAL A 28 -4.14 -3.14 1.71
N ASN A 29 -3.35 -4.18 1.48
CA ASN A 29 -3.54 -5.45 2.19
C ASN A 29 -2.98 -5.35 3.62
N LYS A 30 -3.83 -5.66 4.61
CA LYS A 30 -3.49 -5.60 6.04
C LYS A 30 -2.51 -6.70 6.45
N GLU A 31 -2.68 -7.92 5.95
CA GLU A 31 -1.82 -9.06 6.26
C GLU A 31 -0.40 -8.86 5.73
N GLU A 32 -0.27 -8.36 4.49
CA GLU A 32 1.02 -7.98 3.90
C GLU A 32 1.67 -6.82 4.67
N LEU A 33 0.88 -5.84 5.10
CA LEU A 33 1.39 -4.73 5.91
C LEU A 33 1.86 -5.21 7.29
N GLU A 34 1.12 -6.11 7.94
CA GLU A 34 1.50 -6.69 9.23
C GLU A 34 2.71 -7.61 9.12
N ALA A 35 2.85 -8.36 8.02
CA ALA A 35 4.03 -9.15 7.73
C ALA A 35 5.26 -8.26 7.51
N LEU A 36 5.11 -7.21 6.68
CA LEU A 36 6.17 -6.24 6.42
C LEU A 36 6.63 -5.54 7.71
N ILE A 37 5.69 -5.09 8.55
CA ILE A 37 5.99 -4.46 9.85
C ILE A 37 6.69 -5.43 10.81
N ARG A 38 6.35 -6.72 10.78
CA ARG A 38 7.01 -7.73 11.61
C ARG A 38 8.43 -8.07 11.13
N GLU A 39 8.69 -7.97 9.83
CA GLU A 39 10.02 -8.17 9.26
C GLU A 39 10.90 -6.91 9.39
N ASP A 40 10.30 -5.72 9.51
CA ASP A 40 11.01 -4.47 9.77
C ASP A 40 11.45 -4.37 11.25
N GLU A 41 12.67 -4.84 11.55
CA GLU A 41 13.35 -4.69 12.84
C GLU A 41 13.62 -3.21 13.26
N HIS A 42 13.20 -2.25 12.44
CA HIS A 42 13.46 -0.82 12.62
C HIS A 42 12.35 -0.06 13.37
N ILE A 43 11.25 -0.71 13.73
CA ILE A 43 10.27 -0.14 14.69
C ILE A 43 10.69 -0.53 16.11
N ILE A 44 11.76 0.09 16.59
CA ILE A 44 12.22 0.06 17.99
C ILE A 44 11.96 1.40 18.68
#